data_AF-A0AAD8N0A5-F1
#
_entry.id   AF-A0AAD8N0A5-F1
#
_cell.length_a   1.000
_cell.length_b   1.000
_cell.length_c   1.000
_cell.angle_alpha   90.00
_cell.angle_beta   90.00
_cell.angle_gamma   90.00
#
_symmetry.space_group_name_H-M   'P 1'
#
loop_
_entity.id
_entity.type
_entity.pdbx_description
1 polymer ?
#
loop_
_entity_poly.entity_id
_entity_poly.type
_entity_poly.pdbx_seq_one_letter_code
_entity_poly.pdbx_strand_id
1 'polypeptide(L)'
;MEGVDYLADERRKAEFDVDSMKIVWAGSKHVFDVFDRISKLVVADPVFRKDDRTMLSRKDLFMTSLKKSAHAFKRMNELNLTYEEATELRFFVDEPTYKDLHWVYIIPLIDVVYLSENEGIRTIRLRGMSVSLSGPDGRLVQGGIAGLLGGGGPEELDMDT
;
A
#
# COMPACT_ATOMS: atom_id res chain seq x y z
N MET A 1 -31.09 0.79 -13.82
CA MET A 1 -30.50 0.92 -15.16
C MET A 1 -30.07 -0.48 -15.55
N GLU A 2 -30.62 -1.05 -16.62
CA GLU A 2 -30.21 -2.38 -17.08
C GLU A 2 -28.69 -2.37 -17.32
N GLY A 3 -28.01 -3.46 -16.95
CA GLY A 3 -26.55 -3.60 -17.07
C GLY A 3 -26.05 -3.74 -18.51
N VAL A 4 -26.64 -2.99 -19.43
CA VAL A 4 -26.29 -2.95 -20.85
C VAL A 4 -24.95 -2.27 -20.99
N ASP A 5 -24.04 -2.94 -21.70
CA ASP A 5 -22.70 -2.46 -21.92
C ASP A 5 -22.62 -1.51 -23.12
N TYR A 6 -22.78 -0.21 -22.87
CA TYR A 6 -22.70 0.83 -23.90
C TYR A 6 -21.31 1.02 -24.52
N LEU A 7 -20.26 0.44 -23.92
CA LEU A 7 -18.89 0.52 -24.42
C LEU A 7 -18.45 -0.75 -25.15
N ALA A 8 -19.37 -1.69 -25.42
CA ALA A 8 -19.08 -2.93 -26.11
C ALA A 8 -18.41 -2.69 -27.49
N ASP A 9 -18.89 -1.69 -28.24
CA ASP A 9 -18.36 -1.35 -29.56
C ASP A 9 -16.91 -0.86 -29.50
N GLU A 10 -16.53 -0.13 -28.45
CA GLU A 10 -15.14 0.31 -28.24
C GLU A 10 -14.25 -0.86 -27.81
N ARG A 11 -14.73 -1.76 -26.94
CA ARG A 11 -13.95 -2.95 -26.53
C ARG A 11 -13.66 -3.88 -27.71
N ARG A 12 -14.54 -3.96 -28.71
CA ARG A 12 -14.31 -4.76 -29.93
C ARG A 12 -13.20 -4.22 -30.83
N LYS A 13 -12.81 -2.94 -30.69
CA LYS A 13 -11.72 -2.34 -31.48
C LYS A 13 -10.34 -2.68 -30.93
N ALA A 14 -10.24 -3.31 -29.76
CA ALA A 14 -8.96 -3.68 -29.18
C ALA A 14 -8.24 -4.70 -30.07
N GLU A 15 -7.03 -4.36 -30.52
CA GLU A 15 -6.16 -5.22 -31.34
C GLU A 15 -5.29 -6.16 -30.48
N PHE A 16 -5.50 -6.16 -29.17
CA PHE A 16 -4.79 -7.00 -28.21
C PHE A 16 -5.77 -7.64 -27.24
N ASP A 17 -5.38 -8.78 -26.68
CA ASP A 17 -6.15 -9.43 -25.62
C ASP A 17 -5.98 -8.69 -24.29
N VAL A 18 -7.07 -8.09 -23.82
CA VAL A 18 -7.12 -7.33 -22.58
C VAL A 18 -6.90 -8.25 -21.37
N ASP A 19 -7.32 -9.52 -21.43
CA ASP A 19 -7.15 -10.43 -20.30
C ASP A 19 -5.68 -10.80 -20.09
N SER A 20 -4.95 -11.08 -21.17
CA SER A 20 -3.49 -11.21 -21.13
C SER A 20 -2.81 -9.93 -20.60
N MET A 21 -3.30 -8.75 -21.01
CA MET A 21 -2.75 -7.47 -20.56
C MET A 21 -2.95 -7.22 -19.06
N LYS A 22 -4.07 -7.66 -18.47
CA LYS A 22 -4.30 -7.56 -17.01
C LYS A 22 -3.24 -8.30 -16.20
N ILE A 23 -2.80 -9.46 -16.68
CA ILE A 23 -1.75 -10.24 -16.02
C ILE A 23 -0.40 -9.51 -16.08
N VAL A 24 -0.08 -8.91 -17.23
CA VAL A 24 1.12 -8.08 -17.40
C VAL A 24 1.08 -6.87 -16.47
N TRP A 25 -0.07 -6.21 -16.37
CA TRP A 25 -0.27 -5.06 -15.47
C TRP A 25 -0.10 -5.44 -14.00
N ALA A 26 -0.67 -6.57 -13.58
CA ALA A 26 -0.53 -7.08 -12.22
C ALA A 26 0.91 -7.57 -11.90
N GLY A 27 1.74 -7.79 -12.92
CA GLY A 27 3.11 -8.28 -12.81
C GLY A 27 3.24 -9.80 -12.68
N SER A 28 2.18 -10.50 -12.26
CA SER A 28 2.10 -11.96 -12.32
C SER A 28 0.66 -12.46 -12.25
N LYS A 29 0.45 -13.73 -12.64
CA LYS A 29 -0.87 -14.37 -12.54
C LYS A 29 -1.33 -14.53 -11.09
N HIS A 30 -0.44 -14.94 -10.19
CA HIS A 30 -0.76 -15.07 -8.76
C HIS A 30 -1.26 -13.76 -8.16
N VAL A 31 -0.54 -12.67 -8.41
CA VAL A 31 -0.94 -11.34 -7.93
C VAL A 31 -2.30 -10.95 -8.50
N PHE A 32 -2.54 -11.16 -9.80
CA PHE A 32 -3.85 -10.89 -10.41
C PHE A 32 -4.99 -11.66 -9.74
N ASP A 33 -4.80 -12.97 -9.48
CA ASP A 33 -5.83 -13.82 -8.87
C ASP A 33 -6.15 -13.39 -7.43
N VAL A 34 -5.14 -12.99 -6.65
CA VAL A 34 -5.34 -12.42 -5.31
C VAL A 34 -6.07 -11.08 -5.39
N PHE A 35 -5.62 -10.19 -6.29
CA PHE A 35 -6.17 -8.85 -6.49
C PHE A 35 -7.66 -8.91 -6.88
N ASP A 36 -8.01 -9.75 -7.87
CA ASP A 36 -9.38 -9.93 -8.36
C ASP A 36 -10.30 -10.48 -7.26
N ARG A 37 -9.87 -11.52 -6.54
CA ARG A 37 -10.68 -12.11 -5.46
C ARG A 37 -10.93 -11.12 -4.33
N ILE A 38 -9.89 -10.41 -3.87
CA ILE A 38 -10.04 -9.46 -2.76
C ILE A 38 -10.86 -8.24 -3.20
N SER A 39 -10.71 -7.76 -4.44
CA SER A 39 -11.53 -6.68 -4.98
C SER A 39 -13.04 -7.01 -4.93
N LYS A 40 -13.40 -8.23 -5.35
CA LYS A 40 -14.79 -8.72 -5.33
C LYS A 40 -15.30 -8.88 -3.90
N LEU A 41 -14.44 -9.27 -2.97
CA LEU A 41 -14.77 -9.36 -1.55
C LEU A 41 -15.12 -7.99 -0.96
N VAL A 42 -14.34 -6.94 -1.30
CA VAL A 42 -14.64 -5.58 -0.84
C VAL A 42 -15.92 -5.05 -1.47
N VAL A 43 -16.11 -5.25 -2.77
CA VAL A 43 -17.32 -4.79 -3.50
C VAL A 43 -18.60 -5.44 -2.97
N ALA A 44 -18.53 -6.72 -2.59
CA ALA A 44 -19.67 -7.44 -2.05
C ALA A 44 -20.07 -7.00 -0.63
N ASP A 45 -19.17 -6.35 0.12
CA ASP A 45 -19.43 -5.95 1.50
C ASP A 45 -20.00 -4.51 1.56
N PRO A 46 -21.26 -4.33 2.00
CA PRO A 46 -21.89 -3.01 2.04
C PRO A 46 -21.21 -2.05 3.02
N VAL A 47 -20.47 -2.55 4.02
CA VAL A 47 -19.75 -1.70 4.99
C VAL A 47 -18.63 -0.91 4.30
N PHE A 48 -18.04 -1.44 3.23
CA PHE A 48 -16.96 -0.78 2.50
C PHE A 48 -17.44 0.17 1.40
N ARG A 49 -18.76 0.35 1.24
CA ARG A 49 -19.31 1.32 0.29
C ARG A 49 -18.76 2.73 0.56
N LYS A 50 -18.47 3.48 -0.51
CA LYS A 50 -17.82 4.80 -0.45
C LYS A 50 -18.47 5.88 -1.31
N ASP A 51 -19.61 5.60 -1.93
CA ASP A 51 -20.30 6.51 -2.86
C ASP A 51 -20.84 7.78 -2.18
N ASP A 52 -21.14 7.70 -0.88
CA ASP A 52 -21.68 8.78 -0.05
C ASP A 52 -20.60 9.58 0.70
N ARG A 53 -19.32 9.26 0.51
CA ARG A 53 -18.19 9.82 1.27
C ARG A 53 -18.13 11.35 1.25
N THR A 54 -18.45 11.97 0.12
CA THR A 54 -18.42 13.44 -0.07
C THR A 54 -19.58 14.17 0.60
N MET A 55 -20.63 13.44 1.02
CA MET A 55 -21.84 14.00 1.63
C MET A 55 -21.78 13.98 3.17
N LEU A 56 -20.73 13.39 3.75
CA LEU A 56 -20.58 13.24 5.20
C LEU A 56 -19.87 14.43 5.84
N SER A 57 -20.27 14.78 7.06
CA SER A 57 -19.53 15.75 7.88
C SER A 57 -18.16 15.16 8.30
N ARG A 58 -17.19 16.01 8.64
CA ARG A 58 -15.85 15.55 9.06
C ARG A 58 -15.88 14.54 10.21
N LYS A 59 -16.76 14.74 11.20
CA LYS A 59 -16.90 13.82 12.35
C LYS A 59 -17.49 12.49 11.91
N ASP A 60 -18.51 12.51 11.08
CA ASP A 60 -19.18 11.29 10.60
C ASP A 60 -18.29 10.49 9.65
N LEU A 61 -17.52 11.18 8.81
CA LEU A 61 -16.50 10.58 7.96
C LEU A 61 -15.45 9.86 8.81
N PHE A 62 -14.92 10.52 9.85
CA PHE A 62 -13.94 9.91 10.74
C PHE A 62 -14.52 8.68 11.49
N MET A 63 -15.75 8.78 12.00
CA MET A 63 -16.42 7.65 12.67
C MET A 63 -16.67 6.48 11.70
N THR A 64 -16.99 6.77 10.44
CA THR A 64 -17.16 5.76 9.39
C THR A 64 -15.84 5.07 9.08
N SER A 65 -14.76 5.83 8.96
CA SER A 65 -13.39 5.31 8.77
C SER A 65 -12.98 4.34 9.88
N LEU A 66 -13.27 4.68 11.14
CA LEU A 66 -13.01 3.80 12.30
C LEU A 66 -13.85 2.52 12.23
N LYS A 67 -15.13 2.61 11.88
CA LYS A 67 -16.01 1.44 11.71
C LYS A 67 -15.51 0.50 10.62
N LYS A 68 -15.16 1.04 9.43
CA LYS A 68 -14.59 0.27 8.32
C LYS A 68 -13.27 -0.38 8.72
N SER A 69 -12.41 0.34 9.44
CA SER A 69 -11.15 -0.19 9.95
C SER A 69 -11.36 -1.37 10.90
N ALA A 70 -12.29 -1.25 11.86
CA ALA A 70 -12.60 -2.32 12.80
C ALA A 70 -13.21 -3.54 12.06
N HIS A 71 -14.12 -3.29 11.12
CA HIS A 71 -14.73 -4.33 10.30
C HIS A 71 -13.70 -5.06 9.43
N ALA A 72 -12.80 -4.33 8.76
CA ALA A 72 -11.72 -4.93 7.97
C ALA A 72 -10.85 -5.86 8.82
N PHE A 73 -10.52 -5.50 10.06
CA PHE A 73 -9.77 -6.38 10.96
C PHE A 73 -10.56 -7.66 11.31
N LYS A 74 -11.85 -7.49 11.63
CA LYS A 74 -12.73 -8.62 11.88
C LYS A 74 -12.79 -9.57 10.69
N ARG A 75 -12.94 -9.05 9.47
CA ARG A 75 -12.96 -9.83 8.23
C ARG A 75 -11.64 -10.53 7.95
N MET A 76 -10.50 -9.86 8.18
CA MET A 76 -9.17 -10.50 8.05
C MET A 76 -9.06 -11.74 8.94
N ASN A 77 -9.52 -11.64 10.20
CA ASN A 77 -9.45 -12.75 11.15
C ASN A 77 -10.47 -13.86 10.82
N GLU A 78 -11.73 -13.50 10.50
CA GLU A 78 -12.78 -14.48 10.18
C GLU A 78 -12.46 -15.32 8.94
N LEU A 79 -11.82 -14.70 7.95
CA LEU A 79 -11.46 -15.35 6.70
C LEU A 79 -10.04 -15.94 6.72
N ASN A 80 -9.31 -15.77 7.83
CA ASN A 80 -7.91 -16.14 7.98
C ASN A 80 -7.05 -15.66 6.80
N LEU A 81 -7.20 -14.39 6.44
CA LEU A 81 -6.48 -13.83 5.30
C LEU A 81 -4.98 -13.85 5.55
N THR A 82 -4.22 -14.17 4.50
CA THR A 82 -2.76 -14.07 4.53
C THR A 82 -2.31 -12.61 4.63
N TYR A 83 -1.04 -12.38 4.95
CA TYR A 83 -0.49 -11.01 5.01
C TYR A 83 -0.62 -10.26 3.67
N GLU A 84 -0.42 -10.98 2.55
CA GLU A 84 -0.59 -10.45 1.19
C GLU A 84 -2.05 -10.02 0.97
N GLU A 85 -3.00 -10.93 1.20
CA GLU A 85 -4.44 -10.68 1.05
C GLU A 85 -4.95 -9.57 1.97
N ALA A 86 -4.47 -9.51 3.21
CA ALA A 86 -4.83 -8.47 4.16
C ALA A 86 -4.31 -7.10 3.72
N THR A 87 -3.17 -7.06 3.01
CA THR A 87 -2.62 -5.84 2.43
C THR A 87 -3.47 -5.37 1.26
N GLU A 88 -3.86 -6.28 0.38
CA GLU A 88 -4.78 -5.97 -0.72
C GLU A 88 -6.17 -5.54 -0.22
N LEU A 89 -6.65 -6.14 0.88
CA LEU A 89 -7.93 -5.74 1.47
C LEU A 89 -7.91 -4.27 1.89
N ARG A 90 -6.82 -3.84 2.54
CA ARG A 90 -6.66 -2.42 2.94
C ARG A 90 -6.55 -1.52 1.72
N PHE A 91 -5.86 -1.95 0.68
CA PHE A 91 -5.75 -1.22 -0.58
C PHE A 91 -7.13 -0.97 -1.21
N PHE A 92 -7.97 -2.01 -1.33
CA PHE A 92 -9.29 -1.89 -1.95
C PHE A 92 -10.34 -1.16 -1.12
N VAL A 93 -10.21 -1.15 0.21
CA VAL A 93 -11.05 -0.29 1.08
C VAL A 93 -10.89 1.18 0.70
N ASP A 94 -9.72 1.59 0.21
CA ASP A 94 -9.46 2.89 -0.40
C ASP A 94 -9.93 4.08 0.47
N GLU A 95 -9.57 4.01 1.75
CA GLU A 95 -9.86 5.05 2.72
C GLU A 95 -8.64 5.25 3.64
N PRO A 96 -8.07 6.46 3.69
CA PRO A 96 -6.91 6.73 4.53
C PRO A 96 -7.31 6.61 5.99
N THR A 97 -6.63 5.75 6.73
CA THR A 97 -6.93 5.41 8.12
C THR A 97 -5.67 5.43 8.97
N TYR A 98 -5.82 5.37 10.30
CA TYR A 98 -4.67 5.26 11.21
C TYR A 98 -3.84 3.99 10.97
N LYS A 99 -4.42 2.97 10.33
CA LYS A 99 -3.75 1.69 10.06
C LYS A 99 -2.67 1.79 8.99
N ASP A 100 -2.80 2.75 8.08
CA ASP A 100 -1.80 2.94 7.03
C ASP A 100 -0.47 3.37 7.66
N LEU A 101 -0.53 4.31 8.61
CA LEU A 101 0.65 4.70 9.39
C LEU A 101 1.17 3.54 10.26
N HIS A 102 0.26 2.80 10.90
CA HIS A 102 0.64 1.68 11.75
C HIS A 102 1.45 0.61 11.00
N TRP A 103 0.97 0.17 9.84
CA TRP A 103 1.62 -0.90 9.08
C TRP A 103 2.80 -0.43 8.23
N VAL A 104 2.75 0.79 7.67
CA VAL A 104 3.83 1.29 6.80
C VAL A 104 4.99 1.87 7.60
N TYR A 105 4.75 2.37 8.83
CA TYR A 105 5.77 3.07 9.61
C TYR A 105 6.00 2.48 11.00
N ILE A 106 4.96 2.27 11.81
CA ILE A 106 5.15 1.89 13.22
C ILE A 106 5.77 0.49 13.35
N ILE A 107 5.19 -0.51 12.68
CA ILE A 107 5.71 -1.88 12.74
C ILE A 107 7.14 -1.97 12.17
N PRO A 108 7.44 -1.44 10.96
CA PRO A 108 8.80 -1.42 10.45
C PRO A 108 9.79 -0.71 11.37
N LEU A 109 9.40 0.42 11.99
CA LEU A 109 10.27 1.16 12.92
C LEU A 109 10.63 0.32 14.14
N ILE A 110 9.67 -0.40 14.71
CA ILE A 110 9.91 -1.27 15.87
C ILE A 110 10.91 -2.37 15.48
N ASP A 111 10.72 -3.02 14.33
CA ASP A 111 11.64 -4.06 13.84
C ASP A 111 13.07 -3.51 13.66
N VAL A 112 13.21 -2.28 13.11
CA VAL A 112 14.51 -1.63 12.95
C VAL A 112 15.19 -1.41 14.30
N VAL A 113 14.46 -0.89 15.30
CA VAL A 113 15.02 -0.62 16.64
C VAL A 113 15.48 -1.92 17.29
N TYR A 114 14.67 -2.98 17.24
CA TYR A 114 15.04 -4.30 17.79
C TYR A 114 16.27 -4.91 17.12
N LEU A 115 16.40 -4.81 15.79
CA LEU A 115 17.56 -5.33 15.07
C LEU A 115 18.82 -4.49 15.32
N SER A 116 18.67 -3.16 15.49
CA SER A 116 19.80 -2.28 15.79
C SER A 116 20.41 -2.58 17.17
N GLU A 117 19.56 -2.81 18.17
CA GLU A 117 20.00 -3.13 19.54
C GLU A 117 20.66 -4.51 19.66
N ASN A 118 20.19 -5.50 18.89
CA ASN A 118 20.66 -6.89 19.00
C ASN A 118 21.75 -7.29 17.99
N GLU A 119 21.79 -6.65 16.81
CA GLU A 119 22.68 -7.05 15.70
C GLU A 119 23.59 -5.90 15.20
N GLY A 120 23.51 -4.70 15.80
CA GLY A 120 24.40 -3.59 15.47
C GLY A 120 24.17 -2.96 14.09
N ILE A 121 23.00 -3.20 13.48
CA ILE A 121 22.64 -2.68 12.15
C ILE A 121 22.35 -1.16 12.24
N ARG A 122 23.01 -0.37 11.39
CA ARG A 122 23.02 1.12 11.43
C ARG A 122 22.16 1.82 10.35
N THR A 123 21.68 1.11 9.33
CA THR A 123 20.91 1.74 8.24
C THR A 123 19.91 0.77 7.58
N ILE A 124 18.65 1.18 7.45
CA ILE A 124 17.63 0.43 6.70
C ILE A 124 17.01 1.32 5.61
N ARG A 125 16.87 0.74 4.41
CA ARG A 125 16.28 1.39 3.22
C ARG A 125 14.85 0.87 3.02
N LEU A 126 13.85 1.66 3.39
CA LEU A 126 12.44 1.38 3.18
C LEU A 126 11.95 2.10 1.92
N ARG A 127 11.69 1.34 0.83
CA ARG A 127 11.02 1.82 -0.41
C ARG A 127 11.33 3.29 -0.79
N GLY A 128 12.62 3.60 -0.96
CA GLY A 128 13.09 4.92 -1.39
C GLY A 128 13.48 5.90 -0.26
N MET A 129 13.20 5.56 1.00
CA MET A 129 13.64 6.31 2.19
C MET A 129 14.72 5.53 2.94
N SER A 130 15.85 6.16 3.20
CA SER A 130 16.87 5.63 4.11
C SER A 130 16.63 6.18 5.51
N VAL A 131 16.44 5.30 6.50
CA VAL A 131 16.46 5.66 7.92
C VAL A 131 17.76 5.12 8.50
N SER A 132 18.67 6.03 8.86
CA SER A 132 19.88 5.71 9.64
C SER A 132 19.57 5.93 11.10
N LEU A 133 19.77 4.89 11.93
CA LEU A 133 19.73 5.03 13.38
C LEU A 133 21.17 5.24 13.88
N SER A 134 21.34 6.26 14.72
CA SER A 134 22.62 6.52 15.40
C SER A 134 22.98 5.33 16.29
N GLY A 135 24.25 4.92 16.23
CA GLY A 135 24.80 3.96 17.17
C GLY A 135 24.75 4.47 18.63
N PRO A 136 25.09 3.62 19.61
CA PRO A 136 25.06 3.95 21.05
C PRO A 136 25.92 5.16 21.46
N ASP A 137 26.75 5.65 20.54
CA ASP A 137 27.66 6.79 20.62
C ASP A 137 27.05 8.12 20.13
N GLY A 138 25.76 8.16 19.76
CA GLY A 138 24.98 9.39 19.62
C GLY A 138 25.35 10.32 18.46
N ARG A 139 26.17 9.86 17.50
CA ARG A 139 26.52 10.65 16.31
C ARG A 139 25.50 10.42 15.19
N LEU A 140 24.87 11.51 14.74
CA LEU A 140 24.01 11.56 13.56
C LEU A 140 24.89 11.63 12.31
N VAL A 141 24.70 10.72 11.35
CA VAL A 141 25.20 10.88 9.98
C VAL A 141 24.04 11.39 9.14
N GLN A 142 24.22 12.61 8.61
CA GLN A 142 23.28 13.40 7.85
C GLN A 142 22.55 12.61 6.75
N GLY A 143 21.23 12.44 6.88
CA GLY A 143 20.36 11.88 5.84
C GLY A 143 19.62 12.99 5.11
N GLY A 144 20.03 13.28 3.87
CA GLY A 144 19.39 14.25 3.00
C GLY A 144 18.10 13.71 2.38
N ILE A 145 17.10 14.58 2.20
CA ILE A 145 15.92 14.34 1.37
C ILE A 145 16.36 14.53 -0.09
N ALA A 146 16.56 13.46 -0.85
CA ALA A 146 16.68 13.52 -2.30
C ALA A 146 15.31 13.19 -2.92
N GLY A 147 14.81 14.13 -3.71
CA GLY A 147 13.41 14.21 -4.15
C GLY A 147 12.96 13.17 -5.17
N LEU A 148 11.63 13.11 -5.31
CA LEU A 148 10.98 12.83 -6.58
C LEU A 148 11.60 13.73 -7.67
N LEU A 149 11.85 13.12 -8.84
CA LEU A 149 12.26 13.68 -10.14
C LEU A 149 13.73 13.40 -10.52
N GLY A 150 13.90 12.65 -11.62
CA GLY A 150 15.14 12.58 -12.39
C GLY A 150 15.79 11.21 -12.42
N GLY A 151 15.69 10.51 -13.54
CA GLY A 151 16.58 9.39 -13.85
C GLY A 151 18.01 9.91 -14.04
N GLY A 152 18.96 9.32 -13.31
CA GLY A 152 20.40 9.57 -13.43
C GLY A 152 21.13 8.57 -12.54
N GLY A 153 22.08 7.82 -13.12
CA GLY A 153 22.86 6.80 -12.42
C GLY A 153 23.79 7.38 -11.34
N PRO A 154 24.49 6.50 -10.58
CA PRO A 154 25.34 6.93 -9.48
C PRO A 154 26.58 7.64 -10.02
N GLU A 155 26.82 8.86 -9.54
CA GLU A 155 28.05 9.61 -9.76
C GLU A 155 28.93 9.44 -8.52
N GLU A 156 30.13 8.88 -8.73
CA GLU A 156 31.15 8.60 -7.72
C GLU A 156 31.89 9.92 -7.42
N LEU A 157 31.84 10.39 -6.17
CA LEU A 157 32.62 11.56 -5.74
C LEU A 157 33.91 11.07 -5.06
N ASP A 158 35.00 11.11 -5.83
CA ASP A 158 36.38 11.05 -5.32
C ASP A 158 36.64 12.24 -4.38
N MET A 159 37.16 11.95 -3.20
CA MET A 159 37.66 12.96 -2.27
C MET A 159 39.18 12.98 -2.27
N ASP A 160 39.75 13.90 -3.06
CA ASP A 160 41.14 14.36 -2.93
C ASP A 160 41.14 15.84 -2.51
N THR A 161 41.45 16.11 -1.24
CA THR A 161 42.51 17.04 -0.76
C THR A 161 42.52 17.14 0.77
#